data_AF-A0AAD7ZDT3-F1
#
_entry.id   AF-A0AAD7ZDT3-F1
#
_cell.length_a   1.000
_cell.length_b   1.000
_cell.length_c   1.000
_cell.angle_alpha   90.00
_cell.angle_beta   90.00
_cell.angle_gamma   90.00
#
_symmetry.space_group_name_H-M   'P 1'
#
loop_
_entity.id
_entity.type
_entity.pdbx_description
1 polymer ?
#
loop_
_entity_poly.entity_id
_entity_poly.type
_entity_poly.pdbx_seq_one_letter_code
_entity_poly.pdbx_strand_id
1 'polypeptide(L)'
;MLQREPVKFDVHLRGAPNEVVQLVQNIKDVAEQFLYHWKTFPIVLPLPITGSSPPVQHNALGANSSDVADGNGSSLSLARRNKHFNMRDLFLAPSFDELDAVAVDSKGEPRRLNSKQLESIRERGLHKDKYGKPKKLSATQLESIRRWGEFEVESLNFAGQVHKWQLSQLLQKGTERSRESLLNDLALALRFIIVTARGRLFSHFFSLYESLRALLTGLLRLLDIVIGVPSLQAHNLDAKIREERCRYLVAELVCRTEFEDSLELLCGFVRRQLRRATTEKFEVEREASHPPVPTKYVQGAGIELDLRLFNRDIMRRALPALVAILERETRGWFLHFRERLISELRSQKMPDEEIEREVNQAVMREYLQRVYTSILSHPDLIALGEGIPQLLVQQAQSVILMHRAVENVQRKLSKTKESLRQRIEYMYPVLSRIQPWMRNKLRSAESHFIEECQWSAHEEALALCSNQRLHQTVYFLNRDLTFMREREPVLLKELRKVKTPTRSFQWLTQIWFPSNWIVRRNFQGQSEVIPTVQSATATSITTPRSDPSQ
;
A
#
# COMPACT_ATOMS: atom_id res chain seq x y z
N MET A 1 0.23 5.55 0.66
CA MET A 1 1.63 5.88 0.97
C MET A 1 2.50 4.80 0.36
N LEU A 2 3.54 5.20 -0.35
CA LEU A 2 4.51 4.35 -1.05
C LEU A 2 5.33 3.54 -0.02
N GLN A 3 5.32 2.21 -0.06
CA GLN A 3 6.22 1.38 0.75
C GLN A 3 7.51 1.12 -0.02
N ARG A 4 8.59 1.72 0.47
CA ARG A 4 9.96 1.51 -0.01
C ARG A 4 10.56 0.37 0.81
N GLU A 5 11.13 -0.62 0.14
CA GLU A 5 11.95 -1.64 0.80
C GLU A 5 13.41 -1.38 0.40
N PRO A 6 14.33 -1.16 1.38
CA PRO A 6 15.73 -0.93 1.08
C PRO A 6 16.33 -2.19 0.44
N VAL A 7 17.06 -2.03 -0.67
CA VAL A 7 17.73 -3.17 -1.32
C VAL A 7 18.87 -3.60 -0.42
N LYS A 8 18.88 -4.86 0.04
CA LYS A 8 20.04 -5.42 0.75
C LYS A 8 20.93 -6.16 -0.25
N PHE A 9 22.20 -5.80 -0.30
CA PHE A 9 23.19 -6.42 -1.17
C PHE A 9 24.02 -7.43 -0.38
N ASP A 10 23.82 -8.72 -0.67
CA ASP A 10 24.62 -9.80 -0.09
C ASP A 10 25.95 -9.96 -0.84
N VAL A 11 26.90 -9.08 -0.53
CA VAL A 11 28.23 -9.07 -1.15
C VAL A 11 29.14 -10.05 -0.41
N HIS A 12 29.54 -11.13 -1.09
CA HIS A 12 30.46 -12.13 -0.56
C HIS A 12 31.91 -11.75 -0.88
N LEU A 13 32.64 -11.18 0.09
CA LEU A 13 34.00 -10.65 -0.09
C LEU A 13 35.12 -11.61 0.35
N ARG A 14 34.89 -12.93 0.22
CA ARG A 14 35.87 -13.93 0.66
C ARG A 14 37.12 -13.89 -0.25
N GLY A 15 38.25 -13.45 0.30
CA GLY A 15 39.56 -13.42 -0.37
C GLY A 15 39.99 -12.07 -0.98
N ALA A 16 39.23 -10.99 -0.76
CA ALA A 16 39.60 -9.65 -1.27
C ALA A 16 40.58 -8.91 -0.34
N PRO A 17 41.49 -8.05 -0.86
CA PRO A 17 42.38 -7.21 -0.06
C PRO A 17 41.60 -6.22 0.83
N ASN A 18 42.12 -5.93 2.02
CA ASN A 18 41.41 -5.14 3.05
C ASN A 18 40.93 -3.75 2.55
N GLU A 19 41.71 -3.10 1.69
CA GLU A 19 41.36 -1.81 1.09
C GLU A 19 40.14 -1.89 0.16
N VAL A 20 40.03 -2.99 -0.58
CA VAL A 20 38.89 -3.26 -1.48
C VAL A 20 37.66 -3.66 -0.67
N VAL A 21 37.85 -4.41 0.43
CA VAL A 21 36.76 -4.77 1.36
C VAL A 21 36.12 -3.52 1.96
N GLN A 22 36.94 -2.58 2.45
CA GLN A 22 36.45 -1.29 2.98
C GLN A 22 35.77 -0.43 1.92
N LEU A 23 36.35 -0.33 0.72
CA LEU A 23 35.75 0.45 -0.36
C LEU A 23 34.38 -0.11 -0.78
N VAL A 24 34.27 -1.43 -0.94
CA VAL A 24 33.03 -2.10 -1.33
C VAL A 24 31.98 -2.06 -0.21
N GLN A 25 32.39 -2.09 1.06
CA GLN A 25 31.48 -1.87 2.19
C GLN A 25 30.97 -0.43 2.25
N ASN A 26 31.83 0.57 2.04
CA ASN A 26 31.39 1.96 2.00
C ASN A 26 30.43 2.23 0.83
N ILE A 27 30.71 1.65 -0.35
CA ILE A 27 29.81 1.74 -1.52
C ILE A 27 28.50 1.00 -1.24
N LYS A 28 28.55 -0.17 -0.58
CA LYS A 28 27.37 -0.92 -0.16
C LYS A 28 26.52 -0.10 0.80
N ASP A 29 27.11 0.48 1.84
CA ASP A 29 26.36 1.23 2.86
C ASP A 29 25.68 2.48 2.26
N VAL A 30 26.36 3.18 1.34
CA VAL A 30 25.76 4.28 0.58
C VAL A 30 24.67 3.76 -0.38
N ALA A 31 24.92 2.66 -1.09
CA ALA A 31 23.96 2.05 -2.00
C ALA A 31 22.69 1.56 -1.27
N GLU A 32 22.79 0.97 -0.08
CA GLU A 32 21.65 0.51 0.72
C GLU A 32 20.87 1.68 1.36
N GLN A 33 21.51 2.84 1.54
CA GLN A 33 20.86 4.07 2.01
C GLN A 33 20.06 4.78 0.91
N PHE A 34 20.52 4.72 -0.35
CA PHE A 34 19.90 5.46 -1.47
C PHE A 34 19.11 4.56 -2.44
N LEU A 35 19.44 3.27 -2.56
CA LEU A 35 18.77 2.32 -3.46
C LEU A 35 17.72 1.51 -2.72
N TYR A 36 16.52 1.51 -3.26
CA TYR A 36 15.38 0.78 -2.78
C TYR A 36 14.73 0.09 -3.97
N HIS A 37 14.14 -1.10 -3.77
CA HIS A 37 13.34 -1.73 -4.82
C HIS A 37 11.86 -1.53 -4.50
N TRP A 38 11.10 -1.24 -5.55
CA TRP A 38 9.66 -1.23 -5.46
C TRP A 38 9.17 -2.67 -5.44
N LYS A 39 8.31 -3.02 -4.48
CA LYS A 39 7.69 -4.36 -4.42
C LYS A 39 6.84 -4.70 -5.67
N THR A 40 6.59 -3.73 -6.57
CA THR A 40 5.84 -3.86 -7.85
C THR A 40 6.40 -2.94 -8.96
N PHE A 41 6.34 -3.41 -10.23
CA PHE A 41 6.97 -2.86 -11.47
C PHE A 41 6.20 -1.66 -12.11
N PRO A 42 6.78 -0.86 -13.06
CA PRO A 42 6.33 0.47 -13.44
C PRO A 42 5.39 0.44 -14.66
N ILE A 43 4.11 0.24 -14.39
CA ILE A 43 3.00 0.81 -15.17
C ILE A 43 2.06 1.36 -14.11
N VAL A 44 1.74 2.66 -14.16
CA VAL A 44 0.93 3.29 -13.12
C VAL A 44 -0.54 2.88 -13.32
N LEU A 45 -0.87 1.74 -12.73
CA LEU A 45 -2.23 1.32 -12.42
C LEU A 45 -2.59 1.81 -10.99
N PRO A 46 -3.87 2.02 -10.70
CA PRO A 46 -4.33 2.48 -9.38
C PRO A 46 -4.13 1.41 -8.32
N LEU A 47 -3.87 1.83 -7.07
CA LEU A 47 -3.55 0.94 -5.97
C LEU A 47 -4.67 -0.09 -5.67
N PRO A 48 -4.36 -1.39 -5.65
CA PRO A 48 -5.24 -2.39 -5.04
C PRO A 48 -5.25 -2.29 -3.51
N ILE A 49 -6.37 -2.77 -2.94
CA ILE A 49 -6.91 -2.51 -1.60
C ILE A 49 -6.04 -2.99 -0.42
N THR A 50 -4.98 -3.77 -0.63
CA THR A 50 -4.33 -4.54 0.44
C THR A 50 -3.28 -3.80 1.29
N GLY A 51 -3.22 -2.46 1.23
CA GLY A 51 -2.08 -1.69 1.75
C GLY A 51 -2.33 -0.71 2.91
N SER A 52 -3.51 -0.65 3.52
CA SER A 52 -3.77 0.31 4.63
C SER A 52 -3.85 -0.38 5.99
N SER A 53 -2.71 -0.52 6.66
CA SER A 53 -2.66 -0.63 8.12
C SER A 53 -2.22 0.71 8.73
N PRO A 54 -2.89 1.21 9.79
CA PRO A 54 -2.46 2.42 10.49
C PRO A 54 -1.15 2.18 11.27
N PRO A 55 -0.32 3.22 11.50
CA PRO A 55 0.92 3.09 12.25
C PRO A 55 0.61 2.78 13.72
N VAL A 56 1.11 1.64 14.19
CA VAL A 56 1.16 1.29 15.62
C VAL A 56 2.48 1.85 16.16
N GLN A 57 2.39 2.82 17.08
CA GLN A 57 3.50 3.25 17.92
C GLN A 57 3.92 2.07 18.80
N HIS A 58 5.14 1.58 18.62
CA HIS A 58 5.80 0.71 19.59
C HIS A 58 6.75 1.57 20.43
N ASN A 59 6.37 1.76 21.70
CA ASN A 59 7.32 2.12 22.75
C ASN A 59 8.29 0.95 22.96
N ALA A 60 9.59 1.24 22.88
CA ALA A 60 10.64 0.44 23.48
C ALA A 60 11.39 1.33 24.48
N LEU A 61 11.40 0.89 25.74
CA LEU A 61 12.23 1.37 26.82
C LEU A 61 13.70 0.98 26.58
N GLY A 62 14.62 1.85 27.00
CA GLY A 62 15.97 1.43 27.42
C GLY A 62 17.09 2.45 27.26
N ALA A 63 17.41 3.15 28.36
CA ALA A 63 18.73 3.72 28.76
C ALA A 63 19.35 4.84 27.90
N ASN A 64 20.05 5.86 28.42
CA ASN A 64 20.51 6.28 29.75
C ASN A 64 21.04 7.73 29.65
N SER A 65 21.23 8.40 30.80
CA SER A 65 22.01 9.64 31.05
C SER A 65 21.41 10.95 30.51
N SER A 66 21.55 12.11 31.14
CA SER A 66 21.98 12.57 32.46
C SER A 66 21.58 14.05 32.55
N ASP A 67 21.50 14.57 33.77
CA ASP A 67 21.69 15.98 34.14
C ASP A 67 20.51 16.99 34.13
N VAL A 68 20.20 17.40 35.38
CA VAL A 68 20.20 18.77 35.93
C VAL A 68 19.13 19.78 35.49
N ALA A 69 18.21 19.99 36.43
CA ALA A 69 17.74 21.24 37.06
C ALA A 69 17.30 22.49 36.25
N ASP A 70 16.18 23.02 36.77
CA ASP A 70 15.79 24.42 36.97
C ASP A 70 15.36 25.31 35.79
N GLY A 71 14.28 26.07 36.06
CA GLY A 71 14.23 27.49 35.71
C GLY A 71 13.09 27.95 34.82
N ASN A 72 12.06 28.50 35.47
CA ASN A 72 11.09 29.52 35.02
C ASN A 72 11.49 30.42 33.82
N GLY A 73 10.48 30.80 33.02
CA GLY A 73 10.26 32.22 32.69
C GLY A 73 10.42 32.70 31.24
N SER A 74 9.25 32.91 30.60
CA SER A 74 8.91 34.04 29.71
C SER A 74 9.41 34.15 28.25
N SER A 75 8.39 34.32 27.40
CA SER A 75 8.28 35.19 26.21
C SER A 75 9.19 34.99 24.99
N LEU A 76 8.55 34.45 23.94
CA LEU A 76 8.51 34.94 22.56
C LEU A 76 9.75 35.71 22.03
N SER A 77 10.46 35.09 21.09
CA SER A 77 10.54 35.60 19.71
C SER A 77 11.24 34.62 18.76
N LEU A 78 10.87 34.74 17.48
CA LEU A 78 11.24 33.91 16.35
C LEU A 78 12.76 33.82 16.11
N ALA A 79 13.26 32.64 15.73
CA ALA A 79 13.94 32.42 14.44
C ALA A 79 14.35 30.95 14.22
N ARG A 80 13.81 30.39 13.11
CA ARG A 80 14.43 29.47 12.14
C ARG A 80 15.52 28.50 12.63
N ARG A 81 15.18 27.20 12.59
CA ARG A 81 16.02 26.19 11.91
C ARG A 81 15.15 25.10 11.27
N ASN A 82 15.50 24.79 10.02
CA ASN A 82 14.83 24.02 8.98
C ASN A 82 13.88 22.89 9.40
N LYS A 83 12.60 23.05 9.05
CA LYS A 83 11.64 21.96 8.85
C LYS A 83 11.20 21.97 7.39
N HIS A 84 11.32 20.83 6.72
CA HIS A 84 10.73 20.59 5.40
C HIS A 84 9.21 20.77 5.50
N PHE A 85 8.68 21.71 4.72
CA PHE A 85 7.24 21.98 4.63
C PHE A 85 6.54 20.81 3.92
N ASN A 86 5.51 20.26 4.56
CA ASN A 86 4.64 19.24 4.00
C ASN A 86 3.32 19.91 3.59
N MET A 87 2.84 19.66 2.36
CA MET A 87 1.67 20.37 1.77
C MET A 87 0.31 20.06 2.43
N ARG A 88 0.28 19.21 3.46
CA ARG A 88 -0.95 18.85 4.19
C ARG A 88 -1.27 19.76 5.37
N ASP A 89 -0.37 20.66 5.73
CA ASP A 89 -0.55 21.57 6.86
C ASP A 89 -0.93 23.00 6.43
N LEU A 90 -1.28 23.21 5.16
CA LEU A 90 -1.69 24.51 4.62
C LEU A 90 -3.15 24.89 4.94
N PHE A 91 -3.94 23.99 5.53
CA PHE A 91 -5.36 24.19 5.83
C PHE A 91 -5.77 23.59 7.18
N LEU A 92 -5.02 23.90 8.23
CA LEU A 92 -5.52 23.69 9.59
C LEU A 92 -6.28 24.96 10.02
N ALA A 93 -7.60 24.83 10.18
CA ALA A 93 -8.38 25.83 10.87
C ALA A 93 -7.92 25.91 12.33
N PRO A 94 -7.83 27.11 12.93
CA PRO A 94 -7.50 27.24 14.34
C PRO A 94 -8.52 26.48 15.18
N SER A 95 -8.05 25.64 16.10
CA SER A 95 -8.90 25.04 17.12
C SER A 95 -9.36 26.14 18.08
N PHE A 96 -10.62 26.52 17.98
CA PHE A 96 -11.31 27.20 19.07
C PHE A 96 -11.71 26.14 20.09
N ASP A 97 -10.85 25.93 21.07
CA ASP A 97 -11.17 25.18 22.27
C ASP A 97 -11.26 26.18 23.44
N GLU A 98 -12.39 26.88 23.51
CA GLU A 98 -12.71 27.81 24.60
C GLU A 98 -13.51 27.15 25.73
N LEU A 99 -13.70 25.82 25.69
CA LEU A 99 -14.41 25.07 26.73
C LEU A 99 -13.47 24.44 27.77
N ASP A 100 -12.22 24.13 27.41
CA ASP A 100 -11.21 23.64 28.36
C ASP A 100 -10.59 24.76 29.22
N ALA A 101 -10.65 26.03 28.78
CA ALA A 101 -10.19 27.17 29.57
C ALA A 101 -11.12 27.50 30.78
N VAL A 102 -12.33 26.93 30.80
CA VAL A 102 -13.35 27.20 31.83
C VAL A 102 -13.43 26.09 32.88
N ALA A 103 -13.00 24.86 32.54
CA ALA A 103 -13.15 23.67 33.38
C ALA A 103 -11.94 23.36 34.28
N VAL A 104 -10.76 23.93 33.99
CA VAL A 104 -9.49 23.51 34.57
C VAL A 104 -8.75 24.69 35.22
N ASP A 105 -8.14 24.51 36.39
CA ASP A 105 -7.28 25.53 37.01
C ASP A 105 -5.90 25.56 36.30
N SER A 106 -5.12 26.61 36.53
CA SER A 106 -3.75 26.85 36.05
C SER A 106 -2.73 25.71 36.25
N LYS A 107 -3.12 24.63 36.94
CA LYS A 107 -2.34 23.41 37.20
C LYS A 107 -2.86 22.15 36.50
N GLY A 108 -3.92 22.23 35.70
CA GLY A 108 -4.45 21.07 34.94
C GLY A 108 -5.47 20.18 35.67
N GLU A 109 -5.93 20.57 36.87
CA GLU A 109 -6.95 19.86 37.65
C GLU A 109 -8.34 20.49 37.47
N PRO A 110 -9.45 19.71 37.54
CA PRO A 110 -10.80 20.26 37.45
C PRO A 110 -11.07 21.24 38.60
N ARG A 111 -11.59 22.44 38.28
CA ARG A 111 -11.87 23.48 39.28
C ARG A 111 -12.81 22.96 40.37
N ARG A 112 -12.31 22.81 41.59
CA ARG A 112 -13.15 22.56 42.79
C ARG A 112 -13.78 23.88 43.24
N LEU A 113 -15.03 23.82 43.68
CA LEU A 113 -15.76 24.98 44.20
C LEU A 113 -15.03 25.59 45.41
N ASN A 114 -14.85 26.92 45.42
CA ASN A 114 -14.17 27.64 46.49
C ASN A 114 -15.00 27.59 47.80
N SER A 115 -14.38 27.79 48.97
CA SER A 115 -15.06 27.70 50.29
C SER A 115 -16.27 28.63 50.39
N LYS A 116 -16.17 29.85 49.84
CA LYS A 116 -17.28 30.81 49.74
C LYS A 116 -18.39 30.38 48.77
N GLN A 117 -18.07 29.61 47.73
CA GLN A 117 -19.06 29.05 46.80
C GLN A 117 -19.79 27.86 47.44
N LEU A 118 -19.06 27.02 48.18
CA LEU A 118 -19.64 25.94 48.99
C LEU A 118 -20.53 26.50 50.10
N GLU A 119 -20.14 27.59 50.77
CA GLU A 119 -20.99 28.34 51.71
C GLU A 119 -22.22 28.93 51.02
N SER A 120 -22.08 29.52 49.82
CA SER A 120 -23.24 30.04 49.07
C SER A 120 -24.24 28.94 48.65
N ILE A 121 -23.75 27.73 48.37
CA ILE A 121 -24.59 26.55 48.06
C ILE A 121 -25.22 25.98 49.33
N ARG A 122 -24.54 26.09 50.47
CA ARG A 122 -24.99 25.65 51.80
C ARG A 122 -26.02 26.62 52.42
N GLU A 123 -25.87 27.93 52.20
CA GLU A 123 -26.76 28.99 52.69
C GLU A 123 -28.02 29.18 51.82
N ARG A 124 -27.94 28.97 50.49
CA ARG A 124 -29.10 28.97 49.57
C ARG A 124 -29.81 27.62 49.44
N GLY A 125 -29.60 26.71 50.39
CA GLY A 125 -30.07 25.32 50.34
C GLY A 125 -31.46 25.13 49.72
N LEU A 126 -31.50 24.22 48.75
CA LEU A 126 -32.66 23.71 47.98
C LEU A 126 -33.58 24.79 47.42
N HIS A 127 -33.47 25.01 46.10
CA HIS A 127 -34.40 25.81 45.29
C HIS A 127 -35.82 25.64 45.81
N LYS A 128 -36.45 26.72 46.23
CA LYS A 128 -37.85 26.74 46.61
C LYS A 128 -38.68 27.12 45.39
N ASP A 129 -39.77 26.41 45.13
CA ASP A 129 -40.77 26.83 44.15
C ASP A 129 -41.35 28.20 44.53
N LYS A 130 -42.14 28.81 43.64
CA LYS A 130 -42.89 30.07 43.86
C LYS A 130 -43.73 30.13 45.15
N TYR A 131 -43.86 29.01 45.87
CA TYR A 131 -44.56 28.84 47.14
C TYR A 131 -43.64 28.46 48.33
N GLY A 132 -42.32 28.62 48.23
CA GLY A 132 -41.40 28.40 49.35
C GLY A 132 -41.09 26.93 49.68
N LYS A 133 -41.58 25.97 48.88
CA LYS A 133 -41.36 24.52 49.06
C LYS A 133 -40.17 24.04 48.24
N PRO A 134 -39.38 23.04 48.69
CA PRO A 134 -38.28 22.51 47.90
C PRO A 134 -38.79 22.04 46.53
N LYS A 135 -38.17 22.56 45.48
CA LYS A 135 -38.47 22.32 44.09
C LYS A 135 -38.22 20.84 43.81
N LYS A 136 -39.29 20.11 43.55
CA LYS A 136 -39.22 18.69 43.23
C LYS A 136 -38.72 18.54 41.79
N LEU A 137 -37.93 17.50 41.55
CA LEU A 137 -37.53 17.12 40.20
C LEU A 137 -38.78 16.78 39.39
N SER A 138 -38.79 17.19 38.11
CA SER A 138 -39.87 16.82 37.21
C SER A 138 -39.87 15.30 36.97
N ALA A 139 -41.00 14.75 36.53
CA ALA A 139 -41.09 13.34 36.16
C ALA A 139 -40.06 12.97 35.07
N THR A 140 -39.82 13.88 34.11
CA THR A 140 -38.82 13.70 33.05
C THR A 140 -37.39 13.67 33.57
N GLN A 141 -37.05 14.53 34.54
CA GLN A 141 -35.74 14.53 35.21
C GLN A 141 -35.53 13.27 36.06
N LEU A 142 -36.57 12.80 36.75
CA LEU A 142 -36.50 11.55 37.51
C LEU A 142 -36.32 10.34 36.59
N GLU A 143 -36.97 10.32 35.43
CA GLU A 143 -36.77 9.27 34.43
C GLU A 143 -35.38 9.31 33.81
N SER A 144 -34.85 10.51 33.49
CA SER A 144 -33.49 10.66 32.98
C SER A 144 -32.45 10.20 34.01
N ILE A 145 -32.66 10.52 35.29
CA ILE A 145 -31.84 10.01 36.41
C ILE A 145 -31.91 8.49 36.48
N ARG A 146 -33.11 7.91 36.34
CA ARG A 146 -33.28 6.45 36.38
C ARG A 146 -32.58 5.76 35.22
N ARG A 147 -32.65 6.30 34.01
CA ARG A 147 -32.07 5.69 32.79
C ARG A 147 -30.56 5.92 32.67
N TRP A 148 -30.09 7.14 32.90
CA TRP A 148 -28.73 7.58 32.58
C TRP A 148 -27.93 8.10 33.79
N GLY A 149 -28.57 8.27 34.96
CA GLY A 149 -27.94 8.90 36.12
C GLY A 149 -27.71 10.40 35.95
N GLU A 150 -28.42 11.04 35.02
CA GLU A 150 -28.22 12.44 34.64
C GLU A 150 -29.55 13.17 34.55
N PHE A 151 -29.54 14.47 34.80
CA PHE A 151 -30.69 15.33 34.55
C PHE A 151 -30.26 16.68 34.00
N GLU A 152 -31.18 17.30 33.27
CA GLU A 152 -30.97 18.56 32.59
C GLU A 152 -31.74 19.68 33.31
N VAL A 153 -31.10 20.84 33.46
CA VAL A 153 -31.67 22.03 34.11
C VAL A 153 -31.36 23.26 33.27
N GLU A 154 -32.39 24.03 32.94
CA GLU A 154 -32.24 25.27 32.19
C GLU A 154 -31.38 26.29 32.94
N SER A 155 -30.50 26.96 32.20
CA SER A 155 -29.61 27.99 32.72
C SER A 155 -30.41 29.28 32.98
N LEU A 156 -30.39 29.75 34.24
CA LEU A 156 -31.02 31.02 34.61
C LEU A 156 -30.26 32.23 34.05
N ASN A 157 -28.94 32.10 33.88
CA ASN A 157 -28.07 33.20 33.46
C ASN A 157 -27.92 33.29 31.93
N PHE A 158 -28.20 32.20 31.21
CA PHE A 158 -28.03 32.10 29.77
C PHE A 158 -29.29 31.48 29.14
N ALA A 159 -30.22 32.33 28.71
CA ALA A 159 -31.47 31.89 28.10
C ALA A 159 -31.20 30.98 26.88
N GLY A 160 -31.84 29.81 26.84
CA GLY A 160 -31.67 28.81 25.78
C GLY A 160 -30.55 27.78 26.02
N GLN A 161 -29.76 27.91 27.10
CA GLN A 161 -28.75 26.91 27.47
C GLN A 161 -29.26 25.96 28.57
N VAL A 162 -28.84 24.70 28.51
CA VAL A 162 -29.23 23.65 29.45
C VAL A 162 -27.99 23.04 30.09
N HIS A 163 -27.96 23.00 31.42
CA HIS A 163 -26.90 22.37 32.20
C HIS A 163 -27.23 20.91 32.44
N LYS A 164 -26.29 20.03 32.10
CA LYS A 164 -26.40 18.59 32.32
C LYS A 164 -25.69 18.21 33.62
N TRP A 165 -26.46 17.77 34.61
CA TRP A 165 -25.96 17.35 35.91
C TRP A 165 -25.87 15.83 35.97
N GLN A 166 -24.69 15.32 36.35
CA GLN A 166 -24.45 13.90 36.52
C GLN A 166 -24.40 13.53 38.01
N LEU A 167 -25.18 12.53 38.40
CA LEU A 167 -25.13 12.00 39.75
C LEU A 167 -23.88 11.13 39.95
N SER A 168 -23.41 11.08 41.20
CA SER A 168 -22.34 10.16 41.58
C SER A 168 -22.74 8.72 41.25
N GLN A 169 -21.79 7.95 40.70
CA GLN A 169 -22.01 6.55 40.35
C GLN A 169 -22.37 5.68 41.57
N LEU A 170 -21.96 6.10 42.77
CA LEU A 170 -22.32 5.47 44.05
C LEU A 170 -23.81 5.63 44.38
N LEU A 171 -24.41 6.76 43.98
CA LEU A 171 -25.83 7.05 44.25
C LEU A 171 -26.72 6.40 43.19
N GLN A 172 -26.49 6.76 41.92
CA GLN A 172 -27.33 6.27 40.83
C GLN A 172 -26.62 6.40 39.48
N LYS A 173 -26.07 5.28 38.99
CA LYS A 173 -25.41 5.20 37.67
C LYS A 173 -26.40 5.24 36.49
N GLY A 174 -27.65 4.84 36.71
CA GLY A 174 -28.67 4.67 35.67
C GLY A 174 -28.68 3.25 35.08
N THR A 175 -29.86 2.82 34.61
CA THR A 175 -30.07 1.46 34.06
C THR A 175 -29.31 1.22 32.76
N GLU A 176 -29.32 2.17 31.82
CA GLU A 176 -28.66 2.01 30.51
C GLU A 176 -27.14 2.04 30.65
N ARG A 177 -26.59 2.93 31.49
CA ARG A 177 -25.14 2.93 31.77
C ARG A 177 -24.66 1.69 32.51
N SER A 178 -25.48 1.17 33.42
CA SER A 178 -25.20 -0.11 34.07
C SER A 178 -25.17 -1.26 33.06
N ARG A 179 -26.13 -1.28 32.13
CA ARG A 179 -26.15 -2.23 31.01
C ARG A 179 -24.91 -2.08 30.12
N GLU A 180 -24.51 -0.87 29.74
CA GLU A 180 -23.30 -0.65 28.95
C GLU A 180 -22.02 -1.11 29.66
N SER A 181 -21.91 -0.85 30.96
CA SER A 181 -20.81 -1.33 31.80
C SER A 181 -20.73 -2.85 31.78
N LEU A 182 -21.86 -3.53 32.02
CA LEU A 182 -21.95 -4.99 31.97
C LEU A 182 -21.55 -5.54 30.59
N LEU A 183 -22.03 -4.93 29.50
CA LEU A 183 -21.65 -5.35 28.14
C LEU A 183 -20.15 -5.16 27.88
N ASN A 184 -19.54 -4.10 28.42
CA ASN A 184 -18.08 -3.88 28.33
C ASN A 184 -17.29 -4.91 29.14
N ASP A 185 -17.73 -5.23 30.35
CA ASP A 185 -17.07 -6.20 31.22
C ASP A 185 -17.17 -7.62 30.64
N LEU A 186 -18.34 -7.99 30.10
CA LEU A 186 -18.53 -9.24 29.36
C LEU A 186 -17.65 -9.28 28.10
N ALA A 187 -17.56 -8.19 27.35
CA ALA A 187 -16.70 -8.11 26.17
C ALA A 187 -15.22 -8.28 26.55
N LEU A 188 -14.78 -7.72 27.67
CA LEU A 188 -13.42 -7.87 28.17
C LEU A 188 -13.12 -9.31 28.62
N ALA A 189 -14.03 -9.94 29.36
CA ALA A 189 -13.90 -11.35 29.76
C ALA A 189 -13.83 -12.26 28.52
N LEU A 190 -14.75 -12.07 27.58
CA LEU A 190 -14.83 -12.88 26.37
C LEU A 190 -13.62 -12.65 25.43
N ARG A 191 -13.04 -11.45 25.42
CA ARG A 191 -11.81 -11.15 24.67
C ARG A 191 -10.66 -12.06 25.11
N PHE A 192 -10.53 -12.37 26.41
CA PHE A 192 -9.47 -13.26 26.86
C PHE A 192 -9.62 -14.66 26.25
N ILE A 193 -10.85 -15.19 26.24
CA ILE A 193 -11.15 -16.52 25.70
C ILE A 193 -10.98 -16.55 24.18
N ILE A 194 -11.64 -15.64 23.46
CA ILE A 194 -11.73 -15.73 21.99
C ILE A 194 -10.48 -15.20 21.30
N VAL A 195 -9.85 -14.15 21.85
CA VAL A 195 -8.70 -13.49 21.20
C VAL A 195 -7.39 -13.97 21.80
N THR A 196 -7.21 -13.85 23.12
CA THR A 196 -5.88 -14.11 23.71
C THR A 196 -5.55 -15.59 23.79
N ALA A 197 -6.48 -16.45 24.23
CA ALA A 197 -6.24 -17.89 24.29
C ALA A 197 -6.05 -18.48 22.89
N ARG A 198 -6.94 -18.12 21.94
CA ARG A 198 -6.77 -18.51 20.54
C ARG A 198 -5.46 -18.00 19.94
N GLY A 199 -5.08 -16.75 20.22
CA GLY A 199 -3.83 -16.16 19.75
C GLY A 199 -2.61 -16.92 20.23
N ARG A 200 -2.55 -17.31 21.51
CA ARG A 200 -1.44 -18.12 22.05
C ARG A 200 -1.35 -19.51 21.42
N LEU A 201 -2.47 -20.08 20.98
CA LEU A 201 -2.49 -21.39 20.35
C LEU A 201 -2.13 -21.33 18.86
N PHE A 202 -2.74 -20.42 18.09
CA PHE A 202 -2.75 -20.47 16.61
C PHE A 202 -2.33 -19.16 15.90
N SER A 203 -1.77 -18.18 16.59
CA SER A 203 -1.28 -16.93 15.95
C SER A 203 -0.07 -17.17 15.04
N HIS A 204 0.17 -16.23 14.11
CA HIS A 204 1.40 -16.17 13.31
C HIS A 204 2.64 -15.71 14.10
N PHE A 205 2.44 -15.11 15.29
CA PHE A 205 3.51 -14.55 16.11
C PHE A 205 3.35 -15.03 17.56
N PHE A 206 4.40 -15.63 18.13
CA PHE A 206 4.43 -16.24 19.46
C PHE A 206 3.25 -17.17 19.78
N SER A 207 2.98 -18.13 18.88
CA SER A 207 2.04 -19.21 19.13
C SER A 207 2.75 -20.54 19.38
N LEU A 208 2.10 -21.41 20.15
CA LEU A 208 2.58 -22.78 20.37
C LEU A 208 2.67 -23.56 19.05
N TYR A 209 1.68 -23.37 18.16
CA TYR A 209 1.67 -24.01 16.85
C TYR A 209 2.86 -23.56 15.98
N GLU A 210 3.10 -22.26 15.85
CA GLU A 210 4.19 -21.75 15.01
C GLU A 210 5.55 -22.05 15.63
N SER A 211 5.68 -22.05 16.96
CA SER A 211 6.89 -22.48 17.65
C SER A 211 7.20 -23.96 17.38
N LEU A 212 6.22 -24.84 17.51
CA LEU A 212 6.37 -26.27 17.19
C LEU A 212 6.70 -26.48 15.72
N ARG A 213 6.01 -25.78 14.81
CA ARG A 213 6.26 -25.83 13.38
C ARG A 213 7.66 -25.34 13.02
N ALA A 214 8.11 -24.23 13.61
CA ALA A 214 9.43 -23.67 13.40
C ALA A 214 10.52 -24.60 13.94
N LEU A 215 10.32 -25.20 15.12
CA LEU A 215 11.22 -26.20 15.68
C LEU A 215 11.33 -27.43 14.78
N LEU A 216 10.20 -27.97 14.33
CA LEU A 216 10.16 -29.11 13.42
C LEU A 216 10.81 -28.77 12.07
N THR A 217 10.55 -27.57 11.54
CA THR A 217 11.20 -27.09 10.31
C THR A 217 12.70 -26.92 10.50
N GLY A 218 13.15 -26.40 11.65
CA GLY A 218 14.57 -26.27 12.00
C GLY A 218 15.26 -27.63 12.11
N LEU A 219 14.62 -28.59 12.79
CA LEU A 219 15.09 -29.96 12.92
C LEU A 219 15.19 -30.64 11.54
N LEU A 220 14.16 -30.50 10.70
CA LEU A 220 14.19 -31.01 9.33
C LEU A 220 15.30 -30.35 8.50
N ARG A 221 15.57 -29.05 8.67
CA ARG A 221 16.68 -28.37 7.99
C ARG A 221 18.06 -28.85 8.45
N LEU A 222 18.21 -29.21 9.72
CA LEU A 222 19.45 -29.81 10.22
C LEU A 222 19.64 -31.23 9.65
N LEU A 223 18.57 -32.03 9.63
CA LEU A 223 18.57 -33.36 9.02
C LEU A 223 18.81 -33.30 7.51
N ASP A 224 18.28 -32.27 6.82
CA ASP A 224 18.46 -32.03 5.39
C ASP A 224 19.95 -31.90 5.00
N ILE A 225 20.80 -31.34 5.86
CA ILE A 225 22.25 -31.25 5.58
C ILE A 225 22.90 -32.64 5.50
N VAL A 226 22.44 -33.60 6.31
CA VAL A 226 23.05 -34.94 6.43
C VAL A 226 22.39 -35.94 5.47
N ILE A 227 21.06 -35.89 5.37
CA ILE A 227 20.23 -36.84 4.60
C ILE A 227 20.04 -36.36 3.15
N GLY A 228 19.98 -35.04 2.91
CA GLY A 228 19.61 -34.45 1.63
C GLY A 228 18.11 -34.61 1.36
N VAL A 229 17.28 -33.82 2.03
CA VAL A 229 15.84 -33.79 1.73
C VAL A 229 15.66 -32.98 0.44
N PRO A 230 15.10 -33.54 -0.64
CA PRO A 230 14.99 -32.85 -1.91
C PRO A 230 14.03 -31.65 -1.80
N SER A 231 14.60 -30.48 -1.52
CA SER A 231 13.91 -29.20 -1.59
C SER A 231 14.12 -28.62 -2.98
N LEU A 232 13.06 -28.58 -3.76
CA LEU A 232 13.06 -28.07 -5.12
C LEU A 232 12.09 -26.89 -5.19
N GLN A 233 12.58 -25.75 -5.64
CA GLN A 233 11.79 -24.55 -5.89
C GLN A 233 12.04 -24.10 -7.31
N ALA A 234 11.02 -23.58 -7.98
CA ALA A 234 11.20 -22.94 -9.27
C ALA A 234 11.77 -21.54 -9.05
N HIS A 235 13.03 -21.31 -9.44
CA HIS A 235 13.61 -19.97 -9.41
C HIS A 235 13.04 -19.09 -10.52
N ASN A 236 12.96 -17.79 -10.24
CA ASN A 236 12.56 -16.74 -11.18
C ASN A 236 11.18 -16.95 -11.82
N LEU A 237 10.22 -17.52 -11.09
CA LEU A 237 8.83 -17.68 -11.54
C LEU A 237 8.25 -16.34 -12.02
N ASP A 238 8.34 -15.29 -11.21
CA ASP A 238 7.75 -13.99 -11.52
C ASP A 238 8.41 -13.31 -12.72
N ALA A 239 9.69 -13.55 -12.97
CA ALA A 239 10.37 -13.04 -14.17
C ALA A 239 9.89 -13.76 -15.43
N LYS A 240 9.78 -15.09 -15.38
CA LYS A 240 9.29 -15.92 -16.49
C LYS A 240 7.81 -15.63 -16.80
N ILE A 241 6.99 -15.44 -15.78
CA ILE A 241 5.57 -15.08 -15.97
C ILE A 241 5.46 -13.69 -16.61
N ARG A 242 6.26 -12.72 -16.18
CA ARG A 242 6.30 -11.39 -16.81
C ARG A 242 6.74 -11.47 -18.27
N GLU A 243 7.73 -12.28 -18.58
CA GLU A 243 8.19 -12.49 -19.96
C GLU A 243 7.09 -13.10 -20.83
N GLU A 244 6.43 -14.17 -20.37
CA GLU A 244 5.31 -14.79 -21.07
C GLU A 244 4.10 -13.86 -21.20
N ARG A 245 3.84 -13.02 -20.18
CA ARG A 245 2.81 -11.97 -20.24
C ARG A 245 3.12 -10.95 -21.33
N CYS A 246 4.32 -10.38 -21.34
CA CYS A 246 4.74 -9.43 -22.38
C CYS A 246 4.65 -10.06 -23.78
N ARG A 247 5.08 -11.32 -23.92
CA ARG A 247 4.96 -12.07 -25.17
C ARG A 247 3.50 -12.24 -25.59
N TYR A 248 2.61 -12.56 -24.66
CA TYR A 248 1.18 -12.75 -24.94
C TYR A 248 0.47 -11.46 -25.35
N LEU A 249 0.84 -10.31 -24.75
CA LEU A 249 0.26 -9.01 -25.10
C LEU A 249 0.57 -8.60 -26.55
N VAL A 250 1.75 -8.97 -27.04
CA VAL A 250 2.27 -8.56 -28.35
C VAL A 250 2.09 -9.65 -29.43
N ALA A 251 1.69 -10.87 -29.06
CA ALA A 251 1.68 -12.04 -29.95
C ALA A 251 0.86 -11.88 -31.26
N GLU A 252 -0.22 -11.09 -31.23
CA GLU A 252 -1.09 -10.86 -32.40
C GLU A 252 -0.77 -9.58 -33.18
N LEU A 253 0.28 -8.86 -32.78
CA LEU A 253 0.68 -7.61 -33.43
C LEU A 253 1.50 -7.93 -34.68
N VAL A 254 1.00 -7.46 -35.82
CA VAL A 254 1.71 -7.52 -37.11
C VAL A 254 2.25 -6.14 -37.44
N CYS A 255 3.47 -6.08 -37.97
CA CYS A 255 4.03 -4.81 -38.43
C CYS A 255 3.23 -4.31 -39.64
N ARG A 256 3.07 -2.99 -39.78
CA ARG A 256 2.50 -2.44 -41.02
C ARG A 256 3.42 -2.78 -42.19
N THR A 257 2.85 -3.01 -43.37
CA THR A 257 3.60 -3.33 -44.61
C THR A 257 4.68 -2.29 -44.92
N GLU A 258 4.42 -1.01 -44.63
CA GLU A 258 5.36 0.12 -44.78
C GLU A 258 6.64 0.00 -43.92
N PHE A 259 6.61 -0.80 -42.85
CA PHE A 259 7.71 -0.97 -41.89
C PHE A 259 8.28 -2.39 -41.88
N GLU A 260 7.88 -3.25 -42.83
CA GLU A 260 8.41 -4.62 -42.95
C GLU A 260 9.92 -4.62 -43.23
N ASP A 261 10.40 -3.78 -44.16
CA ASP A 261 11.84 -3.64 -44.45
C ASP A 261 12.65 -3.22 -43.21
N SER A 262 12.10 -2.32 -42.40
CA SER A 262 12.73 -1.89 -41.15
C SER A 262 12.79 -3.01 -40.11
N LEU A 263 11.75 -3.84 -40.05
CA LEU A 263 11.72 -5.02 -39.18
C LEU A 263 12.74 -6.05 -39.62
N GLU A 264 12.87 -6.31 -40.93
CA GLU A 264 13.88 -7.23 -41.46
C GLU A 264 15.30 -6.78 -41.15
N LEU A 265 15.59 -5.49 -41.29
CA LEU A 265 16.87 -4.89 -40.92
C LEU A 265 17.17 -5.06 -39.42
N LEU A 266 16.16 -4.85 -38.56
CA LEU A 266 16.28 -5.07 -37.11
C LEU A 266 16.51 -6.55 -36.78
N CYS A 267 15.74 -7.46 -37.37
CA CYS A 267 15.94 -8.90 -37.19
C CYS A 267 17.33 -9.35 -37.65
N GLY A 268 17.83 -8.82 -38.77
CA GLY A 268 19.18 -9.05 -39.27
C GLY A 268 20.26 -8.49 -38.35
N PHE A 269 20.04 -7.33 -37.74
CA PHE A 269 20.92 -6.77 -36.70
C PHE A 269 20.95 -7.65 -35.46
N VAL A 270 19.79 -8.03 -34.90
CA VAL A 270 19.70 -8.88 -33.70
C VAL A 270 20.35 -10.25 -33.94
N ARG A 271 20.11 -10.89 -35.08
CA ARG A 271 20.77 -12.15 -35.43
C ARG A 271 22.30 -12.02 -35.49
N ARG A 272 22.82 -10.91 -36.03
CA ARG A 272 24.27 -10.63 -36.04
C ARG A 272 24.81 -10.42 -34.63
N GLN A 273 24.10 -9.68 -33.79
CA GLN A 273 24.52 -9.43 -32.41
C GLN A 273 24.48 -10.69 -31.53
N LEU A 274 23.46 -11.54 -31.68
CA LEU A 274 23.39 -12.83 -30.98
C LEU A 274 24.56 -13.74 -31.38
N ARG A 275 24.92 -13.79 -32.67
CA ARG A 275 26.09 -14.54 -33.15
C ARG A 275 27.39 -14.01 -32.54
N ARG A 276 27.57 -12.68 -32.49
CA ARG A 276 28.74 -12.05 -31.87
C ARG A 276 28.81 -12.30 -30.37
N ALA A 277 27.70 -12.21 -29.65
CA ALA A 277 27.64 -12.47 -28.21
C ALA A 277 28.00 -13.93 -27.85
N THR A 278 27.80 -14.88 -28.76
CA THR A 278 28.25 -16.28 -28.57
C THR A 278 29.73 -16.49 -28.84
N THR A 279 30.38 -15.61 -29.62
CA THR A 279 31.79 -15.76 -30.03
C THR A 279 32.74 -14.79 -29.32
N GLU A 280 32.24 -13.67 -28.80
CA GLU A 280 33.01 -12.57 -28.19
C GLU A 280 32.43 -12.21 -26.82
N LYS A 281 33.27 -11.72 -25.89
CA LYS A 281 32.79 -11.12 -24.61
C LYS A 281 32.12 -9.79 -24.93
N PHE A 282 30.82 -9.82 -25.21
CA PHE A 282 30.07 -8.71 -25.75
C PHE A 282 29.29 -7.92 -24.67
N GLU A 283 29.40 -6.59 -24.69
CA GLU A 283 28.58 -5.65 -23.92
C GLU A 283 27.61 -4.91 -24.87
N VAL A 284 26.33 -5.28 -24.82
CA VAL A 284 25.26 -4.77 -25.71
C VAL A 284 25.08 -3.25 -25.62
N GLU A 285 25.47 -2.62 -24.50
CA GLU A 285 25.17 -1.22 -24.21
C GLU A 285 26.10 -0.20 -24.92
N ARG A 286 27.24 -0.63 -25.47
CA ARG A 286 28.25 0.29 -26.03
C ARG A 286 28.03 0.69 -27.49
N GLU A 287 27.17 0.02 -28.25
CA GLU A 287 26.91 0.35 -29.65
C GLU A 287 25.64 1.21 -29.81
N ALA A 288 25.84 2.51 -30.06
CA ALA A 288 24.79 3.53 -30.22
C ALA A 288 24.01 3.45 -31.56
N SER A 289 24.12 2.35 -32.32
CA SER A 289 23.58 2.22 -33.68
C SER A 289 22.65 1.02 -33.84
N HIS A 290 21.70 0.85 -32.91
CA HIS A 290 20.59 -0.05 -33.18
C HIS A 290 19.68 0.57 -34.26
N PRO A 291 19.21 -0.22 -35.25
CA PRO A 291 18.21 0.26 -36.20
C PRO A 291 16.92 0.67 -35.46
N PRO A 292 16.12 1.59 -36.03
CA PRO A 292 14.89 2.05 -35.40
C PRO A 292 13.90 0.89 -35.26
N VAL A 293 13.30 0.77 -34.07
CA VAL A 293 12.29 -0.26 -33.80
C VAL A 293 10.96 0.19 -34.42
N PRO A 294 10.27 -0.67 -35.20
CA PRO A 294 8.92 -0.35 -35.67
C PRO A 294 7.99 -0.05 -34.49
N THR A 295 7.21 1.02 -34.60
CA THR A 295 6.36 1.50 -33.50
C THR A 295 4.87 1.48 -33.84
N LYS A 296 4.50 1.25 -35.11
CA LYS A 296 3.11 1.14 -35.55
C LYS A 296 2.82 -0.30 -35.94
N TYR A 297 1.79 -0.85 -35.30
CA TYR A 297 1.37 -2.24 -35.46
C TYR A 297 -0.10 -2.30 -35.85
N VAL A 298 -0.50 -3.36 -36.54
CA VAL A 298 -1.89 -3.63 -36.90
C VAL A 298 -2.29 -4.94 -36.25
N GLN A 299 -3.46 -4.95 -35.63
CA GLN A 299 -4.07 -6.19 -35.16
C GLN A 299 -4.60 -7.00 -36.35
N GLY A 300 -4.70 -8.33 -36.25
CA GLY A 300 -5.40 -9.16 -37.24
C GLY A 300 -6.86 -8.73 -37.55
N ALA A 301 -7.48 -7.91 -36.70
CA ALA A 301 -8.80 -7.30 -36.89
C ALA A 301 -8.79 -5.91 -37.58
N GLY A 302 -7.62 -5.42 -38.00
CA GLY A 302 -7.47 -4.13 -38.71
C GLY A 302 -7.37 -2.88 -37.84
N ILE A 303 -7.31 -3.01 -36.51
CA ILE A 303 -7.12 -1.87 -35.60
C ILE A 303 -5.64 -1.49 -35.57
N GLU A 304 -5.34 -0.22 -35.80
CA GLU A 304 -3.99 0.34 -35.70
C GLU A 304 -3.62 0.65 -34.25
N LEU A 305 -2.42 0.24 -33.87
CA LEU A 305 -1.83 0.40 -32.55
C LEU A 305 -0.54 1.18 -32.67
N ASP A 306 -0.46 2.31 -31.96
CA ASP A 306 0.69 3.19 -32.02
C ASP A 306 1.45 3.16 -30.69
N LEU A 307 2.65 2.57 -30.74
CA LEU A 307 3.52 2.37 -29.60
C LEU A 307 4.64 3.42 -29.54
N ARG A 308 4.57 4.51 -30.32
CA ARG A 308 5.59 5.58 -30.29
C ARG A 308 5.79 6.20 -28.91
N LEU A 309 4.77 6.24 -28.07
CA LEU A 309 4.88 6.73 -26.68
C LEU A 309 5.80 5.87 -25.80
N PHE A 310 6.11 4.62 -26.18
CA PHE A 310 7.08 3.80 -25.45
C PHE A 310 8.54 4.13 -25.80
N ASN A 311 8.77 4.96 -26.82
CA ASN A 311 10.10 5.47 -27.13
C ASN A 311 10.52 6.53 -26.10
N ARG A 312 11.63 6.25 -25.40
CA ARG A 312 12.18 7.11 -24.35
C ARG A 312 12.56 8.49 -24.86
N ASP A 313 12.99 8.61 -26.12
CA ASP A 313 13.42 9.88 -26.69
C ASP A 313 12.25 10.82 -26.99
N ILE A 314 11.14 10.27 -27.51
CA ILE A 314 9.90 11.02 -27.74
C ILE A 314 9.36 11.53 -26.40
N MET A 315 9.30 10.67 -25.39
CA MET A 315 8.82 11.06 -24.06
C MET A 315 9.74 12.08 -23.38
N ARG A 316 11.06 11.96 -23.52
CA ARG A 316 12.02 12.93 -22.98
C ARG A 316 11.83 14.32 -23.59
N ARG A 317 11.52 14.40 -24.89
CA ARG A 317 11.25 15.67 -25.58
C ARG A 317 9.86 16.24 -25.29
N ALA A 318 8.85 15.38 -25.07
CA ALA A 318 7.49 15.80 -24.73
C ALA A 318 7.38 16.32 -23.28
N LEU A 319 8.18 15.78 -22.36
CA LEU A 319 8.05 16.04 -20.93
C LEU A 319 8.11 17.54 -20.54
N PRO A 320 9.06 18.36 -21.02
CA PRO A 320 9.11 19.78 -20.67
C PRO A 320 7.85 20.55 -21.10
N ALA A 321 7.34 20.28 -22.31
CA ALA A 321 6.11 20.89 -22.82
C ALA A 321 4.89 20.47 -21.99
N LEU A 322 4.80 19.20 -21.60
CA LEU A 322 3.71 18.71 -20.74
C LEU A 322 3.73 19.36 -19.36
N VAL A 323 4.91 19.52 -18.74
CA VAL A 323 5.04 20.20 -17.44
C VAL A 323 4.60 21.66 -17.54
N ALA A 324 5.02 22.37 -18.60
CA ALA A 324 4.61 23.76 -18.83
C ALA A 324 3.09 23.92 -19.00
N ILE A 325 2.44 23.00 -19.73
CA ILE A 325 0.98 22.98 -19.87
C ILE A 325 0.31 22.78 -18.50
N LEU A 326 0.75 21.81 -17.71
CA LEU A 326 0.16 21.52 -16.40
C LEU A 326 0.32 22.70 -15.43
N GLU A 327 1.48 23.35 -15.42
CA GLU A 327 1.71 24.54 -14.60
C GLU A 327 0.85 25.73 -15.02
N ARG A 328 0.56 25.87 -16.32
CA ARG A 328 -0.31 26.92 -16.84
C ARG A 328 -1.77 26.66 -16.46
N GLU A 329 -2.26 25.45 -16.75
CA GLU A 329 -3.67 25.08 -16.54
C GLU A 329 -4.04 24.90 -15.07
N THR A 330 -3.10 24.95 -14.13
CA THR A 330 -3.38 24.93 -12.69
C THR A 330 -3.60 26.32 -12.08
N ARG A 331 -3.27 27.40 -12.80
CA ARG A 331 -3.24 28.76 -12.24
C ARG A 331 -4.55 29.52 -12.46
N GLY A 332 -5.02 30.20 -11.41
CA GLY A 332 -5.92 31.36 -11.48
C GLY A 332 -7.42 31.12 -11.72
N TRP A 333 -7.85 29.98 -12.28
CA TRP A 333 -9.27 29.77 -12.61
C TRP A 333 -10.06 28.94 -11.60
N PHE A 334 -9.40 28.05 -10.86
CA PHE A 334 -10.03 27.03 -10.00
C PHE A 334 -10.97 27.64 -8.94
N LEU A 335 -10.51 28.67 -8.22
CA LEU A 335 -11.26 29.29 -7.12
C LEU A 335 -12.54 29.94 -7.63
N HIS A 336 -12.44 30.80 -8.65
CA HIS A 336 -13.59 31.49 -9.24
C HIS A 336 -14.61 30.53 -9.84
N PHE A 337 -14.16 29.49 -10.52
CA PHE A 337 -15.05 28.48 -11.10
C PHE A 337 -15.78 27.68 -10.01
N ARG A 338 -15.05 27.28 -8.95
CA ARG A 338 -15.61 26.56 -7.79
C ARG A 338 -16.65 27.40 -7.07
N GLU A 339 -16.35 28.66 -6.76
CA GLU A 339 -17.28 29.58 -6.09
C GLU A 339 -18.57 29.80 -6.89
N ARG A 340 -18.45 29.99 -8.21
CA ARG A 340 -19.60 30.11 -9.11
C ARG A 340 -20.49 28.86 -9.05
N LEU A 341 -19.89 27.67 -9.15
CA LEU A 341 -20.64 26.40 -9.16
C LEU A 341 -21.32 26.13 -7.80
N ILE A 342 -20.66 26.45 -6.69
CA ILE A 342 -21.25 26.33 -5.35
C ILE A 342 -22.46 27.26 -5.22
N SER A 343 -22.35 28.52 -5.69
CA SER A 343 -23.46 29.47 -5.63
C SER A 343 -24.67 29.01 -6.46
N GLU A 344 -24.42 28.42 -7.63
CA GLU A 344 -25.44 27.87 -8.53
C GLU A 344 -26.13 26.65 -7.90
N LEU A 345 -25.38 25.69 -7.38
CA LEU A 345 -25.96 24.47 -6.77
C LEU A 345 -26.68 24.77 -5.44
N ARG A 346 -26.22 25.77 -4.67
CA ARG A 346 -26.94 26.26 -3.49
C ARG A 346 -28.27 26.91 -3.87
N SER A 347 -28.33 27.62 -4.99
CA SER A 347 -29.59 28.18 -5.50
C SER A 347 -30.62 27.10 -5.86
N GLN A 348 -30.14 25.89 -6.19
CA GLN A 348 -30.96 24.70 -6.50
C GLN A 348 -31.38 23.89 -5.26
N LYS A 349 -31.05 24.34 -4.03
CA LYS A 349 -31.39 23.68 -2.75
C LYS A 349 -30.87 22.24 -2.59
N MET A 350 -29.73 21.92 -3.20
CA MET A 350 -29.05 20.65 -2.97
C MET A 350 -28.42 20.61 -1.56
N PRO A 351 -28.30 19.44 -0.92
CA PRO A 351 -27.61 19.32 0.37
C PRO A 351 -26.11 19.55 0.22
N ASP A 352 -25.47 20.17 1.22
CA ASP A 352 -24.05 20.59 1.14
C ASP A 352 -23.08 19.44 0.79
N GLU A 353 -23.33 18.21 1.27
CA GLU A 353 -22.52 17.03 0.94
C GLU A 353 -22.58 16.64 -0.55
N GLU A 354 -23.74 16.81 -1.19
CA GLU A 354 -23.92 16.53 -2.62
C GLU A 354 -23.31 17.66 -3.46
N ILE A 355 -23.45 18.91 -3.01
CA ILE A 355 -22.80 20.07 -3.62
C ILE A 355 -21.28 19.85 -3.68
N GLU A 356 -20.63 19.47 -2.58
CA GLU A 356 -19.18 19.24 -2.59
C GLU A 356 -18.76 18.13 -3.57
N ARG A 357 -19.52 17.04 -3.65
CA ARG A 357 -19.22 15.94 -4.58
C ARG A 357 -19.37 16.37 -6.03
N GLU A 358 -20.45 17.05 -6.39
CA GLU A 358 -20.68 17.51 -7.75
C GLU A 358 -19.68 18.57 -8.18
N VAL A 359 -19.40 19.53 -7.30
CA VAL A 359 -18.38 20.57 -7.53
C VAL A 359 -17.02 19.95 -7.81
N ASN A 360 -16.56 19.03 -6.97
CA ASN A 360 -15.26 18.38 -7.15
C ASN A 360 -15.19 17.61 -8.48
N GLN A 361 -16.28 16.93 -8.89
CA GLN A 361 -16.33 16.25 -10.18
C GLN A 361 -16.33 17.22 -11.36
N ALA A 362 -17.11 18.29 -11.29
CA ALA A 362 -17.21 19.28 -12.36
C ALA A 362 -15.87 20.02 -12.57
N VAL A 363 -15.21 20.40 -11.47
CA VAL A 363 -13.90 21.05 -11.51
C VAL A 363 -12.85 20.13 -12.12
N MET A 364 -12.84 18.84 -11.75
CA MET A 364 -11.92 17.88 -12.35
C MET A 364 -12.17 17.70 -13.86
N ARG A 365 -13.43 17.65 -14.30
CA ARG A 365 -13.78 17.56 -15.72
C ARG A 365 -13.29 18.77 -16.50
N GLU A 366 -13.53 19.97 -15.99
CA GLU A 366 -13.10 21.23 -16.60
C GLU A 366 -11.57 21.31 -16.70
N TYR A 367 -10.86 20.94 -15.63
CA TYR A 367 -9.40 20.88 -15.62
C TYR A 367 -8.86 19.94 -16.71
N LEU A 368 -9.38 18.72 -16.78
CA LEU A 368 -8.96 17.74 -17.77
C LEU A 368 -9.24 18.20 -19.20
N GLN A 369 -10.40 18.83 -19.45
CA GLN A 369 -10.74 19.36 -20.76
C GLN A 369 -9.77 20.45 -21.21
N ARG A 370 -9.38 21.37 -20.31
CA ARG A 370 -8.38 22.40 -20.59
C ARG A 370 -7.02 21.80 -20.90
N VAL A 371 -6.57 20.84 -20.08
CA VAL A 371 -5.28 20.15 -20.30
C VAL A 371 -5.28 19.41 -21.63
N TYR A 372 -6.33 18.67 -21.98
CA TYR A 372 -6.41 17.96 -23.26
C TYR A 372 -6.40 18.92 -24.44
N THR A 373 -7.15 20.02 -24.36
CA THR A 373 -7.18 21.03 -25.42
C THR A 373 -5.79 21.65 -25.61
N SER A 374 -5.12 22.00 -24.50
CA SER A 374 -3.78 22.57 -24.51
C SER A 374 -2.72 21.59 -25.03
N ILE A 375 -2.85 20.29 -24.77
CA ILE A 375 -1.97 19.26 -25.34
C ILE A 375 -2.15 19.15 -26.85
N LEU A 376 -3.39 19.11 -27.32
CA LEU A 376 -3.71 18.99 -28.75
C LEU A 376 -3.23 20.20 -29.57
N SER A 377 -3.23 21.40 -28.98
CA SER A 377 -2.84 22.64 -29.66
C SER A 377 -1.36 23.02 -29.48
N HIS A 378 -0.56 22.26 -28.73
CA HIS A 378 0.82 22.68 -28.41
C HIS A 378 1.79 22.45 -29.58
N PRO A 379 2.50 23.49 -30.07
CA PRO A 379 3.35 23.38 -31.27
C PRO A 379 4.49 22.38 -31.10
N ASP A 380 5.18 22.39 -29.94
CA ASP A 380 6.30 21.47 -29.70
C ASP A 380 5.86 19.99 -29.67
N LEU A 381 4.63 19.70 -29.25
CA LEU A 381 4.11 18.33 -29.21
C LEU A 381 3.67 17.87 -30.60
N ILE A 382 3.13 18.78 -31.41
CA ILE A 382 2.79 18.52 -32.82
C ILE A 382 4.07 18.26 -33.63
N ALA A 383 5.16 19.00 -33.34
CA ALA A 383 6.45 18.83 -34.00
C ALA A 383 7.13 17.47 -33.73
N LEU A 384 6.75 16.74 -32.68
CA LEU A 384 7.27 15.40 -32.40
C LEU A 384 6.79 14.35 -33.42
N GLY A 385 5.67 14.61 -34.09
CA GLY A 385 5.11 13.73 -35.11
C GLY A 385 3.59 13.72 -35.13
N GLU A 386 3.04 13.38 -36.30
CA GLU A 386 1.60 13.29 -36.52
C GLU A 386 0.93 12.32 -35.53
N GLY A 387 -0.17 12.75 -34.92
CA GLY A 387 -0.97 11.94 -34.00
C GLY A 387 -0.40 11.78 -32.57
N ILE A 388 0.82 12.25 -32.28
CA ILE A 388 1.42 12.14 -30.94
C ILE A 388 0.61 12.89 -29.86
N PRO A 389 0.12 14.13 -30.10
CA PRO A 389 -0.74 14.79 -29.13
C PRO A 389 -2.03 14.00 -28.82
N GLN A 390 -2.63 13.38 -29.84
CA GLN A 390 -3.82 12.55 -29.70
C GLN A 390 -3.54 11.31 -28.82
N LEU A 391 -2.40 10.65 -29.06
CA LEU A 391 -1.97 9.49 -28.27
C LEU A 391 -1.69 9.88 -26.81
N LEU A 392 -1.07 11.04 -26.56
CA LEU A 392 -0.85 11.53 -25.19
C LEU A 392 -2.16 11.76 -24.45
N VAL A 393 -3.16 12.34 -25.12
CA VAL A 393 -4.51 12.52 -24.55
C VAL A 393 -5.19 11.19 -24.27
N GLN A 394 -5.18 10.26 -25.24
CA GLN A 394 -5.75 8.92 -25.07
C GLN A 394 -5.07 8.15 -23.92
N GLN A 395 -3.74 8.25 -23.81
CA GLN A 395 -2.99 7.66 -22.71
C GLN A 395 -3.38 8.28 -21.37
N ALA A 396 -3.49 9.61 -21.29
CA ALA A 396 -3.93 10.28 -20.06
C ALA A 396 -5.37 9.89 -19.66
N GLN A 397 -6.29 9.85 -20.64
CA GLN A 397 -7.68 9.42 -20.43
C GLN A 397 -7.74 7.98 -19.90
N SER A 398 -6.97 7.07 -20.52
CA SER A 398 -6.94 5.67 -20.09
C SER A 398 -6.52 5.52 -18.62
N VAL A 399 -5.47 6.23 -18.20
CA VAL A 399 -4.98 6.22 -16.81
C VAL A 399 -6.05 6.70 -15.84
N ILE A 400 -6.71 7.82 -16.15
CA ILE A 400 -7.77 8.38 -15.31
C ILE A 400 -8.96 7.43 -15.20
N LEU A 401 -9.37 6.80 -16.30
CA LEU A 401 -10.46 5.82 -16.28
C LEU A 401 -10.10 4.56 -15.48
N MET A 402 -8.87 4.08 -15.59
CA MET A 402 -8.38 2.97 -14.77
C MET A 402 -8.43 3.35 -13.29
N HIS A 403 -7.96 4.55 -12.91
CA HIS A 403 -8.07 5.08 -11.53
C HIS A 403 -9.51 5.12 -11.04
N ARG A 404 -10.42 5.62 -11.87
CA ARG A 404 -11.84 5.66 -11.56
C ARG A 404 -12.44 4.26 -11.34
N ALA A 405 -12.06 3.27 -12.14
CA ALA A 405 -12.52 1.89 -12.00
C ALA A 405 -12.12 1.31 -10.64
N VAL A 406 -10.87 1.51 -10.22
CA VAL A 406 -10.39 1.03 -8.92
C VAL A 406 -11.08 1.77 -7.76
N GLU A 407 -11.26 3.08 -7.86
CA GLU A 407 -12.01 3.83 -6.85
C GLU A 407 -13.46 3.36 -6.72
N ASN A 408 -14.12 3.01 -7.83
CA ASN A 408 -15.48 2.49 -7.81
C ASN A 408 -15.55 1.14 -7.06
N VAL A 409 -14.59 0.23 -7.30
CA VAL A 409 -14.49 -1.04 -6.56
C VAL A 409 -14.16 -0.81 -5.09
N GLN A 410 -13.26 0.12 -4.77
CA GLN A 410 -12.93 0.48 -3.39
C GLN A 410 -14.14 1.07 -2.64
N ARG A 411 -14.95 1.91 -3.30
CA ARG A 411 -16.21 2.42 -2.77
C ARG A 411 -17.25 1.33 -2.56
N LYS A 412 -17.29 0.30 -3.41
CA LYS A 412 -18.14 -0.90 -3.18
C LYS A 412 -17.68 -1.63 -1.92
N LEU A 413 -16.37 -1.87 -1.76
CA LEU A 413 -15.83 -2.52 -0.56
C LEU A 413 -16.14 -1.74 0.72
N SER A 414 -15.96 -0.42 0.74
CA SER A 414 -16.22 0.39 1.94
C SER A 414 -17.69 0.29 2.37
N LYS A 415 -18.62 0.37 1.42
CA LYS A 415 -20.07 0.18 1.67
C LYS A 415 -20.38 -1.21 2.21
N THR A 416 -19.78 -2.26 1.65
CA THR A 416 -19.96 -3.64 2.14
C THR A 416 -19.40 -3.81 3.56
N LYS A 417 -18.26 -3.18 3.85
CA LYS A 417 -17.63 -3.21 5.19
C LYS A 417 -18.47 -2.47 6.24
N GLU A 418 -19.02 -1.31 5.88
CA GLU A 418 -19.90 -0.51 6.75
C GLU A 418 -21.22 -1.22 7.04
N SER A 419 -21.89 -1.75 6.00
CA SER A 419 -23.13 -2.52 6.18
C SER A 419 -22.91 -3.79 6.99
N LEU A 420 -21.81 -4.52 6.75
CA LEU A 420 -21.45 -5.67 7.57
C LEU A 420 -21.19 -5.27 9.03
N ARG A 421 -20.49 -4.15 9.26
CA ARG A 421 -20.24 -3.64 10.60
C ARG A 421 -21.55 -3.33 11.33
N GLN A 422 -22.46 -2.59 10.71
CA GLN A 422 -23.77 -2.28 11.29
C GLN A 422 -24.56 -3.56 11.62
N ARG A 423 -24.56 -4.54 10.70
CA ARG A 423 -25.20 -5.84 10.93
C ARG A 423 -24.59 -6.60 12.11
N ILE A 424 -23.27 -6.61 12.25
CA ILE A 424 -22.58 -7.26 13.37
C ILE A 424 -22.86 -6.54 14.68
N GLU A 425 -22.86 -5.20 14.67
CA GLU A 425 -23.20 -4.40 15.85
C GLU A 425 -24.62 -4.68 16.33
N TYR A 426 -25.58 -4.85 15.42
CA TYR A 426 -26.95 -5.23 15.73
C TYR A 426 -27.08 -6.68 16.23
N MET A 427 -26.49 -7.65 15.53
CA MET A 427 -26.64 -9.08 15.84
C MET A 427 -25.86 -9.52 17.09
N TYR A 428 -24.71 -8.90 17.36
CA TYR A 428 -23.78 -9.35 18.39
C TYR A 428 -23.26 -8.17 19.25
N PRO A 429 -24.10 -7.59 20.13
CA PRO A 429 -23.79 -6.36 20.88
C PRO A 429 -22.61 -6.47 21.86
N VAL A 430 -22.29 -7.68 22.34
CA VAL A 430 -21.11 -7.92 23.21
C VAL A 430 -19.85 -8.15 22.38
N LEU A 431 -19.92 -9.01 21.37
CA LEU A 431 -18.77 -9.33 20.52
C LEU A 431 -18.31 -8.13 19.69
N SER A 432 -19.25 -7.30 19.23
CA SER A 432 -18.95 -6.11 18.41
C SER A 432 -18.08 -5.08 19.14
N ARG A 433 -18.16 -5.03 20.47
CA ARG A 433 -17.31 -4.19 21.32
C ARG A 433 -15.85 -4.67 21.36
N ILE A 434 -15.60 -5.95 21.05
CA ILE A 434 -14.25 -6.53 21.02
C ILE A 434 -13.56 -6.14 19.71
N GLN A 435 -12.83 -5.03 19.73
CA GLN A 435 -12.16 -4.47 18.55
C GLN A 435 -11.29 -5.47 17.76
N PRO A 436 -10.45 -6.33 18.39
CA PRO A 436 -9.69 -7.32 17.63
C PRO A 436 -10.56 -8.36 16.90
N TRP A 437 -11.66 -8.79 17.51
CA TRP A 437 -12.59 -9.75 16.90
C TRP A 437 -13.33 -9.11 15.72
N MET A 438 -13.84 -7.89 15.90
CA MET A 438 -14.48 -7.12 14.83
C MET A 438 -13.53 -6.91 13.64
N ARG A 439 -12.28 -6.49 13.90
CA ARG A 439 -11.27 -6.33 12.84
C ARG A 439 -11.00 -7.64 12.10
N ASN A 440 -10.92 -8.77 12.80
CA ASN A 440 -10.70 -10.07 12.16
C ASN A 440 -11.89 -10.49 11.29
N LYS A 441 -13.13 -10.25 11.73
CA LYS A 441 -14.33 -10.51 10.93
C LYS A 441 -14.39 -9.61 9.69
N LEU A 442 -14.10 -8.31 9.84
CA LEU A 442 -14.04 -7.38 8.72
C LEU A 442 -12.92 -7.74 7.73
N ARG A 443 -11.74 -8.13 8.21
CA ARG A 443 -10.63 -8.61 7.35
C ARG A 443 -11.00 -9.88 6.60
N SER A 444 -11.66 -10.83 7.24
CA SER A 444 -12.11 -12.06 6.59
C SER A 444 -13.11 -11.78 5.47
N ALA A 445 -14.06 -10.86 5.71
CA ALA A 445 -15.01 -10.43 4.68
C ALA A 445 -14.32 -9.65 3.54
N GLU A 446 -13.33 -8.82 3.89
CA GLU A 446 -12.50 -8.10 2.91
C GLU A 446 -11.71 -9.07 2.03
N SER A 447 -11.11 -10.13 2.59
CA SER A 447 -10.46 -11.19 1.82
C SER A 447 -11.42 -11.91 0.88
N HIS A 448 -12.61 -12.28 1.36
CA HIS A 448 -13.64 -12.92 0.52
C HIS A 448 -14.08 -12.00 -0.63
N PHE A 449 -14.30 -10.71 -0.33
CA PHE A 449 -14.63 -9.73 -1.35
C PHE A 449 -13.51 -9.58 -2.39
N ILE A 450 -12.23 -9.58 -1.97
CA ILE A 450 -11.09 -9.51 -2.88
C ILE A 450 -11.04 -10.74 -3.80
N GLU A 451 -11.34 -11.94 -3.27
CA GLU A 451 -11.39 -13.17 -4.07
C GLU A 451 -12.55 -13.14 -5.09
N GLU A 452 -13.76 -12.74 -4.67
CA GLU A 452 -14.92 -12.64 -5.56
C GLU A 452 -14.75 -11.53 -6.62
N CYS A 453 -14.17 -10.40 -6.22
CA CYS A 453 -14.04 -9.21 -7.05
C CYS A 453 -12.65 -9.06 -7.70
N GLN A 454 -11.87 -10.15 -7.78
CA GLN A 454 -10.47 -10.15 -8.23
C GLN A 454 -10.27 -9.40 -9.56
N TRP A 455 -11.19 -9.55 -10.50
CA TRP A 455 -11.11 -8.98 -11.85
C TRP A 455 -12.01 -7.75 -12.08
N SER A 456 -12.87 -7.43 -11.10
CA SER A 456 -13.91 -6.40 -11.24
C SER A 456 -13.36 -5.03 -11.66
N ALA A 457 -12.19 -4.64 -11.15
CA ALA A 457 -11.56 -3.37 -11.52
C ALA A 457 -11.09 -3.33 -12.98
N HIS A 458 -10.62 -4.46 -13.52
CA HIS A 458 -10.19 -4.57 -14.92
C HIS A 458 -11.40 -4.60 -15.86
N GLU A 459 -12.46 -5.31 -15.49
CA GLU A 459 -13.75 -5.33 -16.22
C GLU A 459 -14.39 -3.94 -16.26
N GLU A 460 -14.37 -3.23 -15.13
CA GLU A 460 -14.89 -1.88 -15.02
C GLU A 460 -14.03 -0.88 -15.82
N ALA A 461 -12.71 -1.02 -15.78
CA ALA A 461 -11.80 -0.22 -16.62
C ALA A 461 -12.03 -0.47 -18.13
N LEU A 462 -12.25 -1.73 -18.53
CA LEU A 462 -12.59 -2.10 -19.90
C LEU A 462 -13.90 -1.46 -20.36
N ALA A 463 -14.96 -1.54 -19.54
CA ALA A 463 -16.24 -0.91 -19.85
C ALA A 463 -16.09 0.61 -20.01
N LEU A 464 -15.36 1.27 -19.10
CA LEU A 464 -15.11 2.72 -19.18
C LEU A 464 -14.29 3.11 -20.42
N CYS A 465 -13.22 2.36 -20.74
CA CYS A 465 -12.36 2.65 -21.89
C CYS A 465 -13.07 2.35 -23.22
N SER A 466 -13.92 1.31 -23.27
CA SER A 466 -14.74 0.97 -24.43
C SER A 466 -15.76 2.08 -24.73
N ASN A 467 -16.40 2.64 -23.69
CA ASN A 467 -17.33 3.76 -23.84
C ASN A 467 -16.66 5.02 -24.39
N GLN A 468 -15.38 5.25 -24.08
CA GLN A 468 -14.58 6.37 -24.61
C GLN A 468 -13.86 6.05 -25.92
N ARG A 469 -14.10 4.89 -26.53
CA ARG A 469 -13.47 4.45 -27.80
C ARG A 469 -11.93 4.44 -27.75
N LEU A 470 -11.35 4.11 -26.61
CA LEU A 470 -9.89 3.98 -26.44
C LEU A 470 -9.42 2.61 -26.94
N HIS A 471 -9.44 2.39 -28.26
CA HIS A 471 -9.20 1.09 -28.89
C HIS A 471 -7.88 0.43 -28.46
N GLN A 472 -6.79 1.20 -28.40
CA GLN A 472 -5.47 0.70 -27.98
C GLN A 472 -5.47 0.21 -26.53
N THR A 473 -6.03 1.00 -25.61
CA THR A 473 -6.12 0.61 -24.19
C THR A 473 -7.03 -0.59 -24.00
N VAL A 474 -8.18 -0.62 -24.69
CA VAL A 474 -9.13 -1.73 -24.61
C VAL A 474 -8.48 -3.03 -25.09
N TYR A 475 -7.72 -2.99 -26.19
CA TYR A 475 -6.97 -4.15 -26.68
C TYR A 475 -6.02 -4.69 -25.60
N PHE A 476 -5.15 -3.84 -25.05
CA PHE A 476 -4.17 -4.26 -24.04
C PHE A 476 -4.82 -4.75 -22.75
N LEU A 477 -5.82 -4.03 -22.23
CA LEU A 477 -6.54 -4.42 -21.00
C LEU A 477 -7.27 -5.76 -21.18
N ASN A 478 -7.86 -6.00 -22.36
CA ASN A 478 -8.62 -7.23 -22.61
C ASN A 478 -7.68 -8.44 -22.76
N ARG A 479 -6.58 -8.28 -23.50
CA ARG A 479 -5.52 -9.30 -23.59
C ARG A 479 -4.93 -9.61 -22.22
N ASP A 480 -4.67 -8.58 -21.44
CA ASP A 480 -4.09 -8.71 -20.11
C ASP A 480 -5.02 -9.45 -19.15
N LEU A 481 -6.31 -9.09 -19.14
CA LEU A 481 -7.34 -9.79 -18.36
C LEU A 481 -7.45 -11.25 -18.79
N THR A 482 -7.44 -11.52 -20.09
CA THR A 482 -7.50 -12.90 -20.61
C THR A 482 -6.27 -13.71 -20.16
N PHE A 483 -5.08 -13.11 -20.22
CA PHE A 483 -3.85 -13.74 -19.74
C PHE A 483 -3.97 -14.10 -18.26
N MET A 484 -4.34 -13.14 -17.41
CA MET A 484 -4.40 -13.34 -15.96
C MET A 484 -5.48 -14.36 -15.56
N ARG A 485 -6.61 -14.39 -16.27
CA ARG A 485 -7.72 -15.30 -15.97
C ARG A 485 -7.46 -16.74 -16.43
N GLU A 486 -6.91 -16.90 -17.63
CA GLU A 486 -6.89 -18.22 -18.30
C GLU A 486 -5.49 -18.82 -18.39
N ARG A 487 -4.48 -18.00 -18.71
CA ARG A 487 -3.14 -18.48 -19.07
C ARG A 487 -2.15 -18.48 -17.89
N GLU A 488 -2.15 -17.43 -17.08
CA GLU A 488 -1.32 -17.31 -15.88
C GLU A 488 -1.48 -18.48 -14.90
N PRO A 489 -2.69 -18.94 -14.51
CA PRO A 489 -2.82 -20.05 -13.57
C PRO A 489 -2.29 -21.37 -14.12
N VAL A 490 -2.37 -21.60 -15.44
CA VAL A 490 -1.82 -22.78 -16.11
C VAL A 490 -0.29 -22.69 -16.15
N LEU A 491 0.26 -21.56 -16.59
CA LEU A 491 1.70 -21.28 -16.59
C LEU A 491 2.30 -21.42 -15.19
N LEU A 492 1.63 -20.92 -14.16
CA LEU A 492 2.06 -21.08 -12.76
C LEU A 492 2.15 -22.54 -12.37
N LYS A 493 1.18 -23.38 -12.76
CA LYS A 493 1.21 -24.82 -12.49
C LYS A 493 2.34 -25.52 -13.24
N GLU A 494 2.62 -25.12 -14.48
CA GLU A 494 3.68 -25.69 -15.31
C GLU A 494 5.07 -25.28 -14.84
N LEU A 495 5.29 -23.98 -14.61
CA LEU A 495 6.56 -23.44 -14.16
C LEU A 495 6.91 -23.93 -12.75
N ARG A 496 5.92 -24.16 -11.88
CA ARG A 496 6.14 -24.80 -10.57
C ARG A 496 6.62 -26.25 -10.67
N LYS A 497 6.35 -26.96 -11.78
CA LYS A 497 6.88 -28.31 -12.01
C LYS A 497 8.37 -28.28 -12.38
N VAL A 498 8.90 -27.14 -12.84
CA VAL A 498 10.32 -26.99 -13.13
C VAL A 498 11.10 -26.94 -11.83
N LYS A 499 11.73 -28.07 -11.50
CA LYS A 499 12.45 -28.30 -10.26
C LYS A 499 13.88 -27.76 -10.39
N THR A 500 14.20 -26.68 -9.67
CA THR A 500 15.59 -26.27 -9.41
C THR A 500 15.93 -26.49 -7.94
N PRO A 501 17.18 -26.85 -7.61
CA PRO A 501 17.57 -27.06 -6.22
C PRO A 501 17.41 -25.75 -5.43
N THR A 502 16.66 -25.80 -4.33
CA THR A 502 16.46 -24.62 -3.45
C THR A 502 17.74 -24.20 -2.75
N ARG A 503 18.66 -25.15 -2.53
CA ARG A 503 19.91 -24.93 -1.81
C ARG A 503 21.05 -25.58 -2.57
N SER A 504 22.14 -24.84 -2.70
CA SER A 504 23.42 -25.33 -3.20
C SER A 504 24.47 -25.10 -2.13
N PHE A 505 25.18 -26.15 -1.75
CA PHE A 505 26.24 -26.07 -0.77
C PHE A 505 27.59 -26.07 -1.49
N GLN A 506 28.48 -25.14 -1.13
CA GLN A 506 29.79 -24.99 -1.76
C GLN A 506 30.94 -25.54 -0.91
N TRP A 507 30.66 -26.00 0.31
CA TRP A 507 31.65 -26.56 1.23
C TRP A 507 31.56 -28.09 1.27
N LEU A 508 32.67 -28.72 1.68
CA LEU A 508 32.75 -30.16 1.88
C LEU A 508 31.93 -30.55 3.12
N THR A 509 31.08 -31.57 2.97
CA THR A 509 30.30 -32.15 4.07
C THR A 509 30.11 -33.65 3.85
N GLN A 510 29.92 -34.40 4.94
CA GLN A 510 29.60 -35.82 4.85
C GLN A 510 28.11 -36.00 4.57
N ILE A 511 27.80 -36.71 3.48
CA ILE A 511 26.44 -37.03 3.05
C ILE A 511 26.15 -38.50 3.33
N TRP A 512 24.96 -38.83 3.83
CA TRP A 512 24.58 -40.21 4.15
C TRP A 512 23.86 -40.92 2.99
N PHE A 513 23.09 -40.19 2.17
CA PHE A 513 22.34 -40.75 1.03
C PHE A 513 22.77 -40.12 -0.30
N PRO A 514 23.82 -40.63 -0.96
CA PRO A 514 24.39 -40.00 -2.14
C PRO A 514 23.42 -39.85 -3.33
N SER A 515 22.39 -40.68 -3.42
CA SER A 515 21.33 -40.61 -4.43
C SER A 515 20.49 -39.33 -4.37
N ASN A 516 20.44 -38.67 -3.21
CA ASN A 516 19.65 -37.46 -3.00
C ASN A 516 20.43 -36.17 -3.33
N TRP A 517 21.72 -36.31 -3.69
CA TRP A 517 22.62 -35.19 -3.92
C TRP A 517 23.10 -35.16 -5.37
N ILE A 518 23.14 -33.96 -5.95
CA ILE A 518 23.80 -33.72 -7.24
C ILE A 518 25.12 -33.02 -6.93
N VAL A 519 26.22 -33.78 -6.94
CA VAL A 519 27.56 -33.22 -6.71
C VAL A 519 28.10 -32.70 -8.03
N ARG A 520 28.46 -31.41 -8.07
CA ARG A 520 29.06 -30.78 -9.25
C ARG A 520 30.50 -30.39 -8.97
N ARG A 521 31.39 -30.69 -9.91
CA ARG A 521 32.76 -30.15 -9.94
C ARG A 521 32.81 -29.03 -10.95
N ASN A 522 33.36 -27.89 -10.53
CA ASN A 522 33.67 -26.79 -11.45
C ASN A 522 35.17 -26.83 -11.75
N PHE A 523 35.54 -27.03 -13.01
CA PHE A 523 36.94 -27.00 -13.46
C PHE A 523 37.03 -26.17 -14.76
N GLN A 524 37.92 -25.19 -14.79
CA GLN A 524 38.16 -24.32 -15.96
C GLN A 524 36.89 -23.71 -16.59
N GLY A 525 35.90 -23.34 -15.76
CA GLY A 525 34.64 -22.75 -16.23
C GLY A 525 33.60 -23.74 -16.73
N GLN A 526 33.90 -25.05 -16.75
CA GLN A 526 32.93 -26.11 -17.04
C GLN A 526 32.45 -26.75 -15.72
N SER A 527 31.14 -27.05 -15.65
CA SER A 527 30.51 -27.70 -14.50
C SER A 527 30.11 -29.12 -14.88
N GLU A 528 30.72 -30.12 -14.26
CA GLU A 528 30.46 -31.54 -14.50
C GLU A 528 29.77 -32.17 -13.29
N VAL A 529 28.75 -32.99 -13.53
CA VAL A 529 28.06 -33.74 -12.46
C VAL A 529 28.85 -35.01 -12.17
N ILE A 530 29.36 -35.12 -10.93
CA ILE A 530 30.04 -36.32 -10.47
C ILE A 530 28.99 -37.39 -10.11
N PRO A 531 29.08 -38.62 -10.65
CA PRO A 531 28.22 -39.70 -10.22
C PRO A 531 28.48 -40.03 -8.75
N THR A 532 27.43 -39.97 -7.93
CA THR A 532 27.50 -40.23 -6.48
C THR A 532 27.32 -41.71 -6.12
N VAL A 533 27.24 -42.60 -7.11
CA VAL A 533 27.11 -44.05 -6.92
C VAL A 533 28.46 -44.64 -6.51
N GLN A 534 28.47 -45.51 -5.52
CA GLN A 534 29.67 -46.26 -5.12
C GLN A 534 30.12 -47.16 -6.29
N SER A 535 31.12 -46.75 -7.06
CA SER A 535 31.77 -47.61 -8.04
C SER A 535 32.86 -48.45 -7.35
N ALA A 536 32.88 -49.75 -7.61
CA ALA A 536 33.97 -50.64 -7.16
C ALA A 536 35.33 -50.28 -7.81
N THR A 537 35.31 -49.53 -8.90
CA THR A 537 36.47 -48.91 -9.54
C THR A 537 36.79 -47.57 -8.87
N ALA A 538 38.05 -47.41 -8.45
CA ALA A 538 38.56 -46.16 -7.92
C ALA A 538 38.52 -45.08 -9.01
N THR A 539 37.54 -44.17 -8.94
CA THR A 539 37.61 -42.90 -9.67
C THR A 539 38.76 -42.06 -9.08
N SER A 540 39.42 -41.23 -9.89
CA SER A 540 40.63 -40.43 -9.57
C SER A 540 40.45 -39.35 -8.47
N ILE A 541 39.50 -39.55 -7.57
CA ILE A 541 39.05 -38.62 -6.52
C ILE A 541 39.89 -38.79 -5.23
N THR A 542 40.62 -39.91 -5.06
CA THR A 542 41.39 -40.20 -3.82
C THR A 542 42.92 -40.20 -3.97
N THR A 543 43.49 -39.77 -5.11
CA THR A 543 44.94 -39.58 -5.19
C THR A 543 45.29 -38.13 -4.84
N PRO A 544 45.96 -37.85 -3.70
CA PRO A 544 46.66 -36.59 -3.57
C PRO A 544 47.71 -36.55 -4.68
N ARG A 545 47.65 -35.53 -5.55
CA ARG A 545 48.78 -35.22 -6.44
C ARG A 545 49.87 -34.62 -5.56
N SER A 546 50.59 -35.49 -4.88
CA SER A 546 51.88 -35.20 -4.26
C SER A 546 52.66 -36.50 -4.38
N ASP A 547 53.29 -36.67 -5.53
CA ASP A 547 54.41 -37.58 -5.67
C ASP A 547 55.57 -36.96 -4.87
N PRO A 548 56.09 -37.59 -3.80
CA PRO A 548 57.20 -37.03 -3.02
C PRO A 548 58.55 -37.14 -3.75
N SER A 549 58.55 -37.46 -5.05
CA SER A 549 59.73 -37.54 -5.90
C SER A 549 59.65 -36.73 -7.19
N GLN A 550 59.02 -35.54 -7.16
CA GLN A 550 59.21 -34.49 -8.17
C GLN A 550 59.56 -33.14 -7.56
#